data_AF-A0A3M3FL93-F1
#
_entry.id   AF-A0A3M3FL93-F1
#
_cell.length_a   1.000
_cell.length_b   1.000
_cell.length_c   1.000
_cell.angle_alpha   90.00
_cell.angle_beta   90.00
_cell.angle_gamma   90.00
#
_symmetry.space_group_name_H-M   'P 1'
#
loop_
_entity.id
_entity.type
_entity.pdbx_description
1 polymer ?
#
loop_
_entity_poly.entity_id
_entity_poly.type
_entity_poly.pdbx_seq_one_letter_code
_entity_poly.pdbx_strand_id
1 'polypeptide(L)'
;MKFITAAVIAFIALPVFADSKSDDMARVKMIQDGIKICDAKGFATVGEKDTCVSGYTAKANGLYPPRGSEDYSKKHYAGLGKSAAEGALQKLQREWGTAQKGGYFSARRKPGVVTKKAIVQEGWWIQVHVLGARQTQDDPWFIECKGGKTLNIVRRCPLGKGGEE
;
A
#
# COMPACT_ATOMS: atom_id res chain seq x y z
N MET A 1 -48.76 7.54 24.63
CA MET A 1 -48.15 7.47 23.28
C MET A 1 -46.65 7.24 23.46
N LYS A 2 -46.15 6.08 23.03
CA LYS A 2 -44.74 5.68 23.19
C LYS A 2 -43.96 6.10 21.94
N PHE A 3 -43.05 7.05 22.08
CA PHE A 3 -42.08 7.38 21.04
C PHE A 3 -40.95 6.37 21.09
N ILE A 4 -40.87 5.49 20.08
CA ILE A 4 -39.73 4.60 19.88
C ILE A 4 -38.73 5.37 19.04
N THR A 5 -37.72 5.95 19.69
CA THR A 5 -36.54 6.52 19.04
C THR A 5 -35.71 5.37 18.47
N ALA A 6 -35.81 5.16 17.16
CA ALA A 6 -34.94 4.26 16.43
C ALA A 6 -33.51 4.86 16.41
N ALA A 7 -32.65 4.34 17.27
CA ALA A 7 -31.22 4.62 17.21
C ALA A 7 -30.65 3.96 15.95
N VAL A 8 -30.38 4.78 14.93
CA VAL A 8 -29.61 4.39 13.75
C VAL A 8 -28.18 4.12 14.22
N ILE A 9 -27.84 2.84 14.38
CA ILE A 9 -26.46 2.41 14.59
C ILE A 9 -25.72 2.68 13.27
N ALA A 10 -25.08 3.84 13.19
CA ALA A 10 -24.10 4.10 12.17
C ALA A 10 -22.95 3.11 12.38
N PHE A 11 -22.91 2.06 11.57
CA PHE A 11 -21.70 1.28 11.36
C PHE A 11 -20.67 2.22 10.75
N ILE A 12 -19.91 2.90 11.61
CA ILE A 12 -18.63 3.48 11.23
C ILE A 12 -17.78 2.28 10.85
N ALA A 13 -17.73 1.99 9.54
CA ALA A 13 -16.72 1.13 8.96
C ALA A 13 -15.38 1.84 9.20
N LEU A 14 -14.85 1.68 10.42
CA LEU A 14 -13.44 1.90 10.67
C LEU A 14 -12.74 0.99 9.66
N PRO A 15 -11.90 1.53 8.76
CA PRO A 15 -11.05 0.68 7.96
C PRO A 15 -10.24 -0.12 8.98
N VAL A 16 -10.59 -1.40 9.11
CA VAL A 16 -9.75 -2.39 9.79
C VAL A 16 -8.48 -2.37 8.96
N PHE A 17 -7.50 -1.58 9.41
CA PHE A 17 -6.14 -1.73 8.97
C PHE A 17 -5.76 -3.13 9.43
N ALA A 18 -5.99 -4.12 8.57
CA ALA A 18 -5.42 -5.44 8.72
C ALA A 18 -3.96 -5.21 9.10
N ASP A 19 -3.57 -5.73 10.27
CA ASP A 19 -2.24 -5.49 10.82
C ASP A 19 -1.25 -5.96 9.75
N SER A 20 -0.58 -5.00 9.10
CA SER A 20 0.23 -5.27 7.92
C SER A 20 1.32 -6.30 8.21
N LYS A 21 1.71 -6.44 9.49
CA LYS A 21 2.64 -7.46 9.96
C LYS A 21 2.00 -8.84 9.94
N SER A 22 0.75 -8.97 10.38
CA SER A 22 0.00 -10.23 10.36
C SER A 22 -0.26 -10.74 8.95
N ASP A 23 -0.65 -9.86 8.03
CA ASP A 23 -0.86 -10.19 6.62
C ASP A 23 0.46 -10.61 5.95
N ASP A 24 1.56 -9.91 6.22
CA ASP A 24 2.87 -10.29 5.68
C ASP A 24 3.37 -11.63 6.23
N MET A 25 3.11 -11.92 7.51
CA MET A 25 3.45 -13.23 8.09
C MET A 25 2.63 -14.34 7.46
N ALA A 26 1.32 -14.15 7.28
CA ALA A 26 0.43 -15.11 6.62
C ALA A 26 0.87 -15.37 5.17
N ARG A 27 1.18 -14.30 4.43
CA ARG A 27 1.71 -14.35 3.06
C ARG A 27 2.99 -15.17 2.97
N VAL A 28 3.98 -14.87 3.82
CA VAL A 28 5.27 -15.56 3.82
C VAL A 28 5.11 -17.03 4.21
N LYS A 29 4.29 -17.33 5.21
CA LYS A 29 3.98 -18.71 5.60
C LYS A 29 3.39 -19.49 4.43
N MET A 30 2.41 -18.92 3.73
CA MET A 30 1.77 -19.56 2.58
C MET A 30 2.76 -19.85 1.44
N ILE A 31 3.68 -18.92 1.17
CA ILE A 31 4.75 -19.12 0.18
C ILE A 31 5.70 -20.24 0.62
N GLN A 32 6.13 -20.24 1.88
CA GLN A 32 7.03 -21.26 2.43
C GLN A 32 6.41 -22.66 2.41
N ASP A 33 5.13 -22.77 2.79
CA ASP A 33 4.40 -24.04 2.76
C ASP A 33 4.20 -24.50 1.30
N GLY A 34 3.93 -23.56 0.38
CA GLY A 34 3.89 -23.83 -1.07
C GLY A 34 5.23 -24.36 -1.61
N ILE A 35 6.36 -23.76 -1.22
CA ILE A 35 7.70 -24.24 -1.60
C ILE A 35 7.90 -25.68 -1.14
N LYS A 36 7.59 -26.01 0.12
CA LYS A 36 7.71 -27.38 0.65
C LYS A 36 6.84 -28.38 -0.13
N ILE A 37 5.61 -28.00 -0.46
CA ILE A 37 4.71 -28.84 -1.26
C ILE A 37 5.27 -29.07 -2.66
N CYS A 38 5.81 -28.02 -3.30
CA CYS A 38 6.40 -28.14 -4.63
C CYS A 38 7.71 -28.95 -4.62
N ASP A 39 8.53 -28.82 -3.57
CA ASP A 39 9.74 -29.63 -3.37
C ASP A 39 9.41 -31.12 -3.24
N ALA A 40 8.33 -31.45 -2.52
CA ALA A 40 7.90 -32.83 -2.31
C ALA A 40 7.32 -33.51 -3.56
N LYS A 41 6.96 -32.75 -4.61
CA LYS A 41 6.39 -33.29 -5.85
C LYS A 41 7.41 -33.95 -6.77
N GLY A 42 8.71 -33.73 -6.56
CA GLY A 42 9.77 -34.37 -7.35
C GLY A 42 9.75 -33.99 -8.84
N PHE A 43 9.54 -32.70 -9.15
CA PHE A 43 9.53 -32.20 -10.53
C PHE A 43 10.82 -32.56 -11.29
N ALA A 44 10.67 -32.86 -12.59
CA ALA A 44 11.78 -33.25 -13.45
C ALA A 44 12.68 -32.06 -13.80
N THR A 45 12.13 -30.85 -13.83
CA THR A 45 12.86 -29.63 -14.18
C THR A 45 12.69 -28.53 -13.14
N VAL A 46 13.67 -27.62 -13.09
CA VAL A 46 13.60 -26.41 -12.25
C VAL A 46 12.45 -25.50 -12.70
N GLY A 47 12.14 -25.42 -14.00
CA GLY A 47 11.06 -24.57 -14.52
C GLY A 47 9.67 -25.00 -14.07
N GLU A 48 9.40 -26.31 -13.98
CA GLU A 48 8.12 -26.83 -13.47
C GLU A 48 7.97 -26.55 -11.96
N LYS A 49 9.08 -26.70 -11.22
CA LYS A 49 9.13 -26.33 -9.80
C LYS A 49 8.85 -24.85 -9.60
N ASP A 50 9.49 -23.98 -10.39
CA ASP A 50 9.29 -22.53 -10.31
C ASP A 50 7.84 -22.15 -10.64
N THR A 51 7.23 -22.82 -11.63
CA THR A 51 5.82 -22.63 -11.98
C THR A 51 4.88 -23.04 -10.84
N CYS A 52 5.19 -24.14 -10.14
CA CYS A 52 4.45 -24.55 -8.96
C CYS A 52 4.54 -23.48 -7.85
N VAL A 53 5.76 -23.03 -7.53
CA VAL A 53 6.00 -22.01 -6.50
C VAL A 53 5.37 -20.67 -6.86
N SER A 54 5.41 -20.27 -8.14
CA SER A 54 4.78 -19.03 -8.60
C SER A 54 3.26 -19.06 -8.42
N GLY A 55 2.62 -20.22 -8.59
CA GLY A 55 1.19 -20.39 -8.33
C GLY A 55 0.80 -20.12 -6.87
N TYR A 56 1.55 -20.69 -5.92
CA TYR A 56 1.37 -20.41 -4.50
C TYR A 56 1.69 -18.94 -4.16
N THR A 57 2.71 -18.37 -4.79
CA THR A 57 3.11 -16.98 -4.58
C THR A 57 2.05 -16.01 -5.08
N ALA A 58 1.47 -16.24 -6.26
CA ALA A 58 0.36 -15.45 -6.79
C ALA A 58 -0.87 -15.55 -5.87
N LYS A 59 -1.22 -16.76 -5.41
CA LYS A 59 -2.33 -16.96 -4.48
C LYS A 59 -2.12 -16.22 -3.15
N ALA A 60 -0.90 -16.28 -2.59
CA ALA A 60 -0.55 -15.59 -1.37
C ALA A 60 -0.64 -14.06 -1.54
N ASN A 61 -0.09 -13.51 -2.63
CA ASN A 61 -0.14 -12.08 -2.91
C ASN A 61 -1.57 -11.57 -3.20
N GLY A 62 -2.43 -12.41 -3.79
CA GLY A 62 -3.83 -12.06 -4.01
C GLY A 62 -4.63 -11.94 -2.70
N LEU A 63 -4.39 -12.83 -1.74
CA LEU A 63 -5.05 -12.79 -0.42
C LEU A 63 -4.45 -11.72 0.50
N TYR A 64 -3.12 -11.60 0.46
CA TYR A 64 -2.34 -10.71 1.30
C TYR A 64 -1.41 -9.90 0.39
N PRO A 65 -1.88 -8.79 -0.19
CA PRO A 65 -1.05 -7.96 -1.05
C PRO A 65 0.15 -7.41 -0.28
N PRO A 66 1.39 -7.52 -0.81
CA PRO A 66 2.54 -6.94 -0.14
C PRO A 66 2.49 -5.41 -0.16
N ARG A 67 2.99 -4.75 0.90
CA ARG A 67 3.22 -3.28 0.92
C ARG A 67 3.99 -2.84 -0.33
N GLY A 68 3.65 -1.67 -0.87
CA GLY A 68 4.22 -1.12 -2.10
C GLY A 68 3.65 -1.71 -3.40
N SER A 69 2.81 -2.75 -3.34
CA SER A 69 2.11 -3.24 -4.53
C SER A 69 0.90 -2.37 -4.87
N GLU A 70 0.49 -2.44 -6.14
CA GLU A 70 -0.73 -1.80 -6.60
C GLU A 70 -1.97 -2.35 -5.87
N ASP A 71 -2.07 -3.68 -5.72
CA ASP A 71 -3.19 -4.32 -5.04
C ASP A 71 -3.31 -3.88 -3.58
N TYR A 72 -2.19 -3.74 -2.87
CA TYR A 72 -2.18 -3.18 -1.52
C TYR A 72 -2.68 -1.73 -1.54
N SER A 73 -2.12 -0.91 -2.41
CA SER A 73 -2.46 0.52 -2.47
C SER A 73 -3.94 0.72 -2.81
N LYS A 74 -4.47 -0.07 -3.76
CA LYS A 74 -5.89 -0.08 -4.11
C LYS A 74 -6.78 -0.50 -2.95
N LYS A 75 -6.42 -1.59 -2.25
CA LYS A 75 -7.17 -2.07 -1.08
C LYS A 75 -7.23 -1.03 0.05
N HIS A 76 -6.17 -0.26 0.25
CA HIS A 76 -6.02 0.63 1.40
C HIS A 76 -6.34 2.11 1.15
N TYR A 77 -6.22 2.59 -0.09
CA TYR A 77 -6.33 4.01 -0.42
C TYR A 77 -7.36 4.34 -1.50
N ALA A 78 -7.94 3.34 -2.19
CA ALA A 78 -8.99 3.62 -3.16
C ALA A 78 -10.21 4.27 -2.50
N GLY A 79 -10.76 5.29 -3.16
CA GLY A 79 -11.96 5.99 -2.68
C GLY A 79 -11.72 7.01 -1.57
N LEU A 80 -10.46 7.27 -1.17
CA LEU A 80 -10.17 8.35 -0.24
C LEU A 80 -10.53 9.72 -0.86
N GLY A 81 -11.15 10.60 -0.06
CA GLY A 81 -11.29 12.01 -0.42
C GLY A 81 -9.96 12.77 -0.25
N LYS A 82 -9.84 13.96 -0.86
CA LYS A 82 -8.59 14.76 -0.87
C LYS A 82 -7.97 14.96 0.53
N SER A 83 -8.77 15.33 1.52
CA SER A 83 -8.29 15.54 2.90
C SER A 83 -7.78 14.24 3.55
N ALA A 84 -8.48 13.12 3.34
CA ALA A 84 -8.05 11.82 3.83
C ALA A 84 -6.79 11.31 3.12
N ALA A 85 -6.66 11.60 1.82
CA ALA A 85 -5.49 11.30 1.01
C ALA A 85 -4.25 12.07 1.50
N GLU A 86 -4.38 13.37 1.79
CA GLU A 86 -3.31 14.18 2.38
C GLU A 86 -2.89 13.61 3.76
N GLY A 87 -3.86 13.27 4.62
CA GLY A 87 -3.59 12.62 5.90
C GLY A 87 -2.87 11.27 5.76
N ALA A 88 -3.22 10.48 4.73
CA ALA A 88 -2.53 9.23 4.41
C ALA A 88 -1.09 9.49 3.94
N LEU A 89 -0.88 10.47 3.06
CA LEU A 89 0.46 10.88 2.60
C LEU A 89 1.35 11.35 3.76
N GLN A 90 0.81 12.10 4.72
CA GLN A 90 1.56 12.49 5.91
C GLN A 90 1.98 11.29 6.77
N LYS A 91 1.10 10.30 6.93
CA LYS A 91 1.42 9.06 7.66
C LYS A 91 2.55 8.31 6.95
N LEU A 92 2.45 8.17 5.63
CA LEU A 92 3.49 7.54 4.81
C LEU A 92 4.80 8.31 4.85
N GLN A 93 4.78 9.64 4.80
CA GLN A 93 5.99 10.47 4.92
C GLN A 93 6.70 10.25 6.26
N ARG A 94 5.96 10.15 7.36
CA ARG A 94 6.52 9.82 8.68
C ARG A 94 7.11 8.42 8.71
N GLU A 95 6.40 7.43 8.17
CA GLU A 95 6.87 6.04 8.06
C GLU A 95 8.15 5.96 7.20
N TRP A 96 8.21 6.73 6.10
CA TRP A 96 9.37 6.80 5.21
C TRP A 96 10.59 7.39 5.90
N GLY A 97 10.41 8.34 6.82
CA GLY A 97 11.49 8.95 7.60
C GLY A 97 12.27 7.92 8.42
N THR A 98 11.58 6.91 8.97
CA THR A 98 12.14 5.89 9.86
C THR A 98 12.35 4.53 9.20
N ALA A 99 11.80 4.30 8.00
CA ALA A 99 11.92 3.05 7.28
C ALA A 99 13.35 2.73 6.81
N GLN A 100 13.64 1.44 6.66
CA GLN A 100 14.93 0.99 6.13
C GLN A 100 15.08 1.37 4.65
N LYS A 101 16.28 1.83 4.25
CA LYS A 101 16.63 2.00 2.83
C LYS A 101 16.54 0.63 2.14
N GLY A 102 15.61 0.48 1.20
CA GLY A 102 15.52 -0.74 0.40
C GLY A 102 16.70 -0.81 -0.57
N GLY A 103 17.52 -1.85 -0.46
CA GLY A 103 18.65 -2.12 -1.35
C GLY A 103 18.62 -3.54 -1.93
N TYR A 104 19.49 -3.83 -2.91
CA TYR A 104 19.56 -5.15 -3.57
C TYR A 104 19.75 -6.31 -2.57
N PHE A 105 20.52 -6.11 -1.49
CA PHE A 105 20.75 -7.09 -0.42
C PHE A 105 19.66 -7.13 0.67
N SER A 106 18.72 -6.17 0.67
CA SER A 106 17.53 -6.22 1.55
C SER A 106 16.45 -7.21 1.04
N ALA A 107 16.75 -7.93 -0.05
CA ALA A 107 15.91 -8.96 -0.64
C ALA A 107 15.66 -10.17 0.28
N ARG A 108 16.43 -10.33 1.37
CA ARG A 108 15.94 -11.06 2.55
C ARG A 108 14.87 -10.19 3.23
N ARG A 109 13.71 -10.07 2.57
CA ARG A 109 12.51 -9.41 3.10
C ARG A 109 12.14 -10.12 4.39
N LYS A 110 12.61 -9.61 5.52
CA LYS A 110 12.11 -10.03 6.82
C LYS A 110 10.61 -9.72 6.83
N PRO A 111 9.73 -10.69 7.15
CA PRO A 111 8.30 -10.45 7.22
C PRO A 111 8.01 -9.21 8.07
N GLY A 112 7.16 -8.31 7.58
CA GLY A 112 6.78 -7.09 8.30
C GLY A 112 7.78 -5.93 8.22
N VAL A 113 8.90 -6.05 7.49
CA VAL A 113 9.79 -4.90 7.24
C VAL A 113 9.31 -4.14 5.99
N VAL A 114 8.80 -2.94 6.22
CA VAL A 114 8.42 -2.01 5.16
C VAL A 114 9.64 -1.18 4.76
N THR A 115 9.94 -1.15 3.45
CA THR A 115 11.07 -0.40 2.91
C THR A 115 10.64 0.99 2.47
N LYS A 116 11.59 1.95 2.46
CA LYS A 116 11.36 3.28 1.88
C LYS A 116 10.77 3.22 0.46
N LYS A 117 11.22 2.25 -0.37
CA LYS A 117 10.71 2.06 -1.74
C LYS A 117 9.22 1.71 -1.75
N ALA A 118 8.79 0.78 -0.89
CA ALA A 118 7.38 0.39 -0.80
C ALA A 118 6.49 1.56 -0.39
N ILE A 119 6.94 2.35 0.58
CA ILE A 119 6.21 3.53 1.08
C ILE A 119 6.11 4.61 0.00
N VAL A 120 7.18 4.85 -0.76
CA VAL A 120 7.15 5.78 -1.91
C VAL A 120 6.20 5.28 -3.01
N GLN A 121 6.14 3.98 -3.28
CA GLN A 121 5.21 3.41 -4.26
C GLN A 121 3.76 3.63 -3.83
N GLU A 122 3.44 3.41 -2.56
CA GLU A 122 2.11 3.71 -1.99
C GLU A 122 1.77 5.20 -2.07
N GLY A 123 2.72 6.07 -1.73
CA GLY A 123 2.54 7.52 -1.84
C GLY A 123 2.26 7.96 -3.28
N TRP A 124 3.02 7.45 -4.25
CA TRP A 124 2.78 7.73 -5.66
C TRP A 124 1.46 7.17 -6.17
N TRP A 125 1.01 6.02 -5.66
CA TRP A 125 -0.30 5.50 -6.00
C TRP A 125 -1.41 6.46 -5.56
N ILE A 126 -1.33 7.01 -4.34
CA ILE A 126 -2.27 8.03 -3.86
C ILE A 126 -2.21 9.29 -4.75
N GLN A 127 -1.02 9.77 -5.08
CA GLN A 127 -0.84 10.92 -5.96
C GLN A 127 -1.54 10.74 -7.30
N VAL A 128 -1.32 9.60 -7.95
CA VAL A 128 -1.84 9.34 -9.31
C VAL A 128 -3.33 9.05 -9.29
N HIS A 129 -3.79 8.15 -8.42
CA HIS A 129 -5.14 7.59 -8.49
C HIS A 129 -6.16 8.33 -7.63
N VAL A 130 -5.73 9.10 -6.63
CA VAL A 130 -6.62 9.83 -5.73
C VAL A 130 -6.53 11.34 -5.95
N LEU A 131 -5.31 11.86 -6.07
CA LEU A 131 -5.08 13.30 -6.22
C LEU A 131 -4.94 13.77 -7.68
N GLY A 132 -4.79 12.84 -8.63
CA GLY A 132 -4.72 13.14 -10.06
C GLY A 132 -3.38 13.76 -10.52
N ALA A 133 -2.31 13.62 -9.73
CA ALA A 133 -0.98 14.09 -10.09
C ALA A 133 -0.28 13.13 -11.07
N ARG A 134 0.60 13.66 -11.91
CA ARG A 134 1.46 12.84 -12.79
C ARG A 134 2.66 12.31 -12.01
N GLN A 135 2.98 11.03 -12.19
CA GLN A 135 4.16 10.43 -11.59
C GLN A 135 5.45 11.07 -12.13
N THR A 136 6.35 11.45 -11.22
CA THR A 136 7.70 11.97 -11.53
C THR A 136 8.76 11.17 -10.79
N GLN A 137 10.04 11.55 -10.95
CA GLN A 137 11.15 10.94 -10.21
C GLN A 137 11.27 11.45 -8.76
N ASP A 138 10.46 12.44 -8.37
CA ASP A 138 10.52 13.04 -7.04
C ASP A 138 9.78 12.22 -5.99
N ASP A 139 9.80 12.70 -4.75
CA ASP A 139 9.01 12.14 -3.68
C ASP A 139 7.52 12.53 -3.79
N PRO A 140 6.59 11.65 -3.41
CA PRO A 140 5.14 11.89 -3.50
C PRO A 140 4.59 12.72 -2.32
N TRP A 141 5.44 13.44 -1.57
CA TRP A 141 5.06 14.11 -0.32
C TRP A 141 4.56 15.55 -0.53
N PHE A 142 3.47 15.71 -1.28
CA PHE A 142 2.92 17.03 -1.59
C PHE A 142 1.40 17.00 -1.85
N ILE A 143 0.79 18.18 -1.95
CA ILE A 143 -0.54 18.37 -2.52
C ILE A 143 -0.49 19.52 -3.54
N GLU A 144 -1.41 19.56 -4.50
CA GLU A 144 -1.53 20.71 -5.41
C GLU A 144 -1.95 21.97 -4.63
N CYS A 145 -1.24 23.08 -4.84
CA CYS A 145 -1.57 24.36 -4.24
C CYS A 145 -2.91 24.91 -4.76
N LYS A 146 -3.76 25.44 -3.88
CA LYS A 146 -5.08 26.00 -4.25
C LYS A 146 -4.99 27.20 -5.22
N GLY A 147 -3.95 28.01 -5.10
CA GLY A 147 -3.81 29.28 -5.84
C GLY A 147 -3.00 29.20 -7.14
N GLY A 148 -2.50 28.02 -7.52
CA GLY A 148 -1.45 27.89 -8.54
C GLY A 148 -1.82 27.01 -9.75
N LYS A 149 -2.99 27.23 -10.36
CA LYS A 149 -3.33 26.56 -11.63
C LYS A 149 -2.76 27.35 -12.80
N THR A 150 -1.53 27.04 -13.20
CA THR A 150 -1.08 27.37 -14.56
C THR A 150 -1.30 26.15 -15.45
N LEU A 151 -1.69 26.35 -16.71
CA LEU A 151 -2.16 25.30 -17.61
C LEU A 151 -1.21 24.10 -17.78
N ASN A 152 0.06 24.20 -17.37
CA ASN A 152 1.08 23.16 -17.54
C ASN A 152 1.99 22.93 -16.31
N ILE A 153 1.79 23.62 -15.17
CA ILE A 153 2.66 23.45 -13.99
C ILE A 153 1.81 23.16 -12.75
N VAL A 154 1.98 21.96 -12.18
CA VAL A 154 1.42 21.60 -10.89
C VAL A 154 2.32 22.21 -9.81
N ARG A 155 1.86 23.28 -9.15
CA ARG A 155 2.58 23.85 -8.01
C ARG A 155 2.37 22.94 -6.80
N ARG A 156 3.47 22.43 -6.24
CA ARG A 156 3.47 21.50 -5.12
C ARG A 156 3.55 22.26 -3.80
N CYS A 157 2.57 22.03 -2.94
CA CYS A 157 2.49 22.57 -1.59
C CYS A 157 2.87 21.49 -0.56
N PRO A 158 3.42 21.87 0.60
CA PRO A 158 3.70 20.94 1.68
C PRO A 158 2.41 20.31 2.20
N LEU A 159 2.51 19.07 2.66
CA LEU A 159 1.41 18.38 3.32
C LEU A 159 1.05 19.05 4.66
N GLY A 160 -0.23 19.07 5.00
CA GLY A 160 -0.77 19.55 6.28
C GLY A 160 -1.37 20.95 6.26
N LYS A 161 -1.36 21.60 5.11
CA LYS A 161 -2.01 22.89 4.89
C LYS A 161 -3.15 22.82 3.88
N GLY A 162 -3.51 21.63 3.39
CA GLY A 162 -4.61 21.49 2.43
C GLY A 162 -4.35 22.23 1.11
N GLY A 163 -3.09 22.44 0.74
CA GLY A 163 -2.71 23.20 -0.46
C GLY A 163 -2.64 24.72 -0.26
N GLU A 164 -2.61 25.20 0.97
CA GLU A 164 -2.20 26.58 1.30
C GLU A 164 -0.67 26.65 1.44
N GLU A 165 -0.09 27.78 1.02
CA GLU A 165 1.36 28.01 1.04
C GLU A 165 1.90 28.35 2.44
#